data_AF-A0A5E4JIB8-F1
#
_entry.id   AF-A0A5E4JIB8-F1
#
_cell.length_a   1.000
_cell.length_b   1.000
_cell.length_c   1.000
_cell.angle_alpha   90.00
_cell.angle_beta   90.00
_cell.angle_gamma   90.00
#
_symmetry.space_group_name_H-M   'P 1'
#
loop_
_entity.id
_entity.type
_entity.pdbx_description
1 polymer ?
#
loop_
_entity_poly.entity_id
_entity_poly.type
_entity_poly.pdbx_seq_one_letter_code
_entity_poly.pdbx_strand_id
1 'polypeptide(L)'
;MQNVFFLKESVAYADKNVSLVLLNQKQIRDGIVFMANSFLAQEFKSVIVVSYSAPGEEILAKIGEKDRNRTAIIDAFSRNSDDNSAQVIKLSNPSDMTGVQIAIEKSEKNLLGEKIVIFDSINVLTVYEKRETVAKFFHMFNNKIRLEDKTLIITAVKESTDPDLIEYLKEFADKTFDYSSLFISAIAMAQE
;
A
#
# COMPACT_ATOMS: atom_id res chain seq x y z
N MET A 1 -12.48 -8.29 10.84
CA MET A 1 -11.72 -8.95 9.75
C MET A 1 -12.60 -9.47 8.61
N GLN A 2 -13.90 -9.75 8.79
CA GLN A 2 -14.83 -10.16 7.71
C GLN A 2 -15.09 -9.07 6.63
N ASN A 3 -14.88 -7.79 6.95
CA ASN A 3 -15.35 -6.65 6.14
C ASN A 3 -14.52 -6.34 4.88
N VAL A 4 -13.42 -7.05 4.62
CA VAL A 4 -12.47 -6.78 3.52
C VAL A 4 -12.10 -8.03 2.72
N PHE A 5 -12.86 -9.11 2.83
CA PHE A 5 -12.58 -10.38 2.15
C PHE A 5 -12.56 -10.26 0.62
N PHE A 6 -13.29 -9.29 0.05
CA PHE A 6 -13.28 -9.00 -1.38
C PHE A 6 -11.88 -8.65 -1.92
N LEU A 7 -10.96 -8.18 -1.07
CA LEU A 7 -9.58 -7.89 -1.45
C LEU A 7 -8.76 -9.14 -1.81
N LYS A 8 -9.29 -10.35 -1.57
CA LYS A 8 -8.61 -11.58 -2.00
C LYS A 8 -8.38 -11.63 -3.50
N GLU A 9 -9.29 -11.08 -4.30
CA GLU A 9 -9.14 -11.06 -5.75
C GLU A 9 -7.91 -10.22 -6.15
N SER A 10 -7.73 -9.03 -5.57
CA SER A 10 -6.55 -8.21 -5.85
C SER A 10 -5.27 -8.86 -5.38
N VAL A 11 -5.27 -9.52 -4.23
CA VAL A 11 -4.09 -10.26 -3.73
C VAL A 11 -3.73 -11.43 -4.65
N ALA A 12 -4.72 -12.18 -5.13
CA ALA A 12 -4.50 -13.33 -6.02
C ALA A 12 -3.97 -12.92 -7.40
N TYR A 13 -4.35 -11.73 -7.90
CA TYR A 13 -3.86 -11.20 -9.16
C TYR A 13 -2.47 -10.55 -9.07
N ALA A 14 -2.08 -10.06 -7.88
CA ALA A 14 -0.97 -9.14 -7.74
C ALA A 14 0.41 -9.70 -8.10
N ASP A 15 0.60 -11.01 -8.21
CA ASP A 15 1.90 -11.63 -8.47
C ASP A 15 2.61 -11.01 -9.68
N LYS A 16 3.70 -10.29 -9.42
CA LYS A 16 4.51 -9.54 -10.41
C LYS A 16 3.72 -8.53 -11.24
N ASN A 17 2.60 -8.07 -10.73
CA ASN A 17 1.74 -7.08 -11.36
C ASN A 17 1.68 -5.80 -10.52
N VAL A 18 1.34 -4.71 -11.21
CA VAL A 18 0.99 -3.44 -10.57
C VAL A 18 -0.52 -3.28 -10.58
N SER A 19 -1.11 -3.23 -9.39
CA SER A 19 -2.56 -3.12 -9.20
C SER A 19 -2.92 -1.79 -8.58
N LEU A 20 -3.96 -1.14 -9.11
CA LEU A 20 -4.63 -0.01 -8.44
C LEU A 20 -5.87 -0.53 -7.71
N VAL A 21 -5.97 -0.29 -6.42
CA VAL A 21 -7.09 -0.73 -5.57
C VAL A 21 -7.80 0.51 -5.03
N LEU A 22 -9.00 0.76 -5.54
CA LEU A 22 -9.86 1.87 -5.13
C LEU A 22 -10.76 1.40 -3.98
N LEU A 23 -10.65 2.10 -2.86
CA LEU A 23 -11.38 1.84 -1.62
C LEU A 23 -12.17 3.06 -1.20
N ASN A 24 -13.10 2.91 -0.25
CA ASN A 24 -13.67 4.03 0.48
C ASN A 24 -12.94 4.28 1.80
N GLN A 25 -13.22 5.41 2.45
CA GLN A 25 -12.55 5.81 3.70
C GLN A 25 -12.67 4.78 4.83
N LYS A 26 -13.77 4.02 4.88
CA LYS A 26 -14.00 3.02 5.94
C LYS A 26 -13.19 1.73 5.71
N GLN A 27 -12.77 1.49 4.47
CA GLN A 27 -12.05 0.27 4.08
C GLN A 27 -10.53 0.43 4.15
N ILE A 28 -9.98 1.63 3.90
CA ILE A 28 -8.54 1.83 3.63
C ILE A 28 -7.63 1.18 4.69
N ARG A 29 -7.85 1.47 5.97
CA ARG A 29 -7.01 0.98 7.08
C ARG A 29 -7.05 -0.53 7.23
N ASP A 30 -8.26 -1.10 7.23
CA ASP A 30 -8.43 -2.55 7.36
C ASP A 30 -7.97 -3.29 6.10
N GLY A 31 -8.09 -2.64 4.94
CA GLY A 31 -7.68 -3.19 3.65
C GLY A 31 -6.17 -3.38 3.55
N ILE A 32 -5.38 -2.40 3.98
CA ILE A 32 -3.90 -2.49 3.98
C ILE A 32 -3.44 -3.65 4.87
N VAL A 33 -3.96 -3.71 6.09
CA VAL A 33 -3.62 -4.77 7.06
C VAL A 33 -4.04 -6.14 6.52
N PHE A 34 -5.22 -6.23 5.90
CA PHE A 34 -5.69 -7.45 5.27
C PHE A 34 -4.77 -7.90 4.14
N MET A 35 -4.43 -7.00 3.21
CA MET A 35 -3.55 -7.32 2.08
C MET A 35 -2.16 -7.73 2.57
N ALA A 36 -1.57 -6.97 3.49
CA ALA A 36 -0.27 -7.29 4.07
C ALA A 36 -0.26 -8.69 4.70
N ASN A 37 -1.22 -8.99 5.58
CA ASN A 37 -1.33 -10.33 6.20
C ASN A 37 -1.62 -11.42 5.16
N SER A 38 -2.38 -11.13 4.10
CA SER A 38 -2.68 -12.10 3.04
C SER A 38 -1.46 -12.46 2.20
N PHE A 39 -0.55 -11.51 1.94
CA PHE A 39 0.74 -11.80 1.32
C PHE A 39 1.68 -12.52 2.27
N LEU A 40 1.75 -12.10 3.53
CA LEU A 40 2.62 -12.74 4.53
C LEU A 40 2.21 -14.20 4.80
N ALA A 41 0.92 -14.53 4.64
CA ALA A 41 0.44 -15.91 4.72
C ALA A 41 0.95 -16.81 3.59
N GLN A 42 1.44 -16.23 2.48
CA GLN A 42 2.05 -16.96 1.39
C GLN A 42 3.53 -17.23 1.70
N GLU A 43 4.02 -18.39 1.28
CA GLU A 43 5.43 -18.74 1.45
C GLU A 43 6.33 -17.81 0.65
N PHE A 44 7.52 -17.54 1.20
CA PHE A 44 8.56 -16.73 0.55
C PHE A 44 8.16 -15.30 0.13
N LYS A 45 7.03 -14.75 0.58
CA LYS A 45 6.68 -13.34 0.40
C LYS A 45 7.09 -12.50 1.62
N SER A 46 7.51 -11.27 1.36
CA SER A 46 7.74 -10.21 2.34
C SER A 46 7.03 -8.93 1.90
N VAL A 47 6.58 -8.13 2.86
CA VAL A 47 5.75 -6.95 2.58
C VAL A 47 6.47 -5.68 3.01
N ILE A 48 6.40 -4.66 2.15
CA ILE A 48 6.83 -3.29 2.43
C ILE A 48 5.57 -2.43 2.33
N VAL A 49 5.14 -1.83 3.44
CA VAL A 49 3.99 -0.91 3.46
C VAL A 49 4.52 0.52 3.50
N VAL A 50 4.23 1.31 2.48
CA VAL A 50 4.36 2.78 2.55
C VAL A 50 3.03 3.30 3.07
N SER A 51 3.04 3.94 4.24
CA SER A 51 1.82 4.38 4.93
C SER A 51 1.78 5.90 5.07
N TYR A 52 0.76 6.48 4.47
CA TYR A 52 0.36 7.88 4.60
C TYR A 52 -0.97 8.02 5.34
N SER A 53 -1.77 6.96 5.49
CA SER A 53 -3.13 7.06 6.07
C SER A 53 -3.21 6.66 7.56
N ALA A 54 -2.15 6.06 8.10
CA ALA A 54 -2.09 5.63 9.50
C ALA A 54 -0.64 5.56 10.03
N PRO A 55 -0.43 5.69 11.36
CA PRO A 55 0.86 5.45 11.98
C PRO A 55 1.38 4.04 11.69
N GLY A 56 2.66 3.92 11.38
CA GLY A 56 3.28 2.64 11.03
C GLY A 56 3.26 1.63 12.17
N GLU A 57 3.41 2.10 13.41
CA GLU A 57 3.32 1.24 14.60
C GLU A 57 1.91 0.64 14.79
N GLU A 58 0.85 1.37 14.43
CA GLU A 58 -0.52 0.83 14.47
C GLU A 58 -0.73 -0.27 13.42
N ILE A 59 -0.12 -0.13 12.24
CA ILE A 59 -0.15 -1.17 11.20
C ILE A 59 0.65 -2.39 11.67
N LEU A 60 1.86 -2.18 12.20
CA LEU A 60 2.73 -3.27 12.68
C LEU A 60 2.10 -4.06 13.82
N ALA A 61 1.39 -3.39 14.74
CA ALA A 61 0.69 -4.03 15.84
C ALA A 61 -0.37 -5.04 15.38
N LYS A 62 -0.91 -4.86 14.16
CA LYS A 62 -1.89 -5.76 13.52
C LYS A 62 -1.26 -6.82 12.62
N ILE A 63 0.07 -6.83 12.48
CA ILE A 63 0.83 -7.90 11.83
C ILE A 63 1.24 -8.94 12.89
N GLY A 64 1.07 -10.21 12.58
CA GLY A 64 1.44 -11.32 13.47
C GLY A 64 2.93 -11.25 13.84
N GLU A 65 3.26 -11.53 15.10
CA GLU A 65 4.64 -11.39 15.61
C GLU A 65 5.67 -12.17 14.78
N LYS A 66 5.29 -13.39 14.35
CA LYS A 66 6.12 -14.26 13.49
C LYS A 66 6.43 -13.68 12.10
N ASP A 67 5.64 -12.70 11.65
CA ASP A 67 5.71 -12.13 10.30
C ASP A 67 6.39 -10.75 10.29
N ARG A 68 6.69 -10.19 11.46
CA ARG A 68 7.34 -8.88 11.60
C ARG A 68 8.75 -8.82 10.99
N ASN A 69 9.47 -9.94 10.97
CA ASN A 69 10.79 -10.03 10.32
C ASN A 69 10.72 -10.05 8.78
N ARG A 70 9.53 -10.29 8.22
CA ARG A 70 9.22 -10.25 6.78
C ARG A 70 8.46 -8.97 6.40
N THR A 71 8.41 -8.00 7.31
CA THR A 71 7.64 -6.77 7.15
C THR A 71 8.54 -5.56 7.35
N ALA A 72 8.43 -4.59 6.46
CA ALA A 72 8.93 -3.24 6.67
C ALA A 72 7.79 -2.25 6.47
N ILE A 73 7.77 -1.19 7.27
CA ILE A 73 6.79 -0.11 7.19
C ILE A 73 7.54 1.20 7.04
N ILE A 74 7.19 1.94 6.01
CA ILE A 74 7.69 3.28 5.72
C ILE A 74 6.57 4.23 6.13
N ASP A 75 6.73 4.86 7.28
CA ASP A 75 5.72 5.70 7.92
C ASP A 75 5.93 7.16 7.49
N ALA A 76 5.07 7.61 6.57
CA ALA A 76 4.97 9.00 6.13
C ALA A 76 3.93 9.80 6.93
N PHE A 77 3.15 9.14 7.79
CA PHE A 77 2.09 9.75 8.59
C PHE A 77 2.62 10.37 9.89
N SER A 78 3.45 9.63 10.62
CA SER A 78 3.98 10.02 11.92
C SER A 78 5.15 10.99 11.75
N ARG A 79 4.86 12.29 11.74
CA ARG A 79 5.87 13.35 11.60
C ARG A 79 6.80 13.40 12.82
N ASN A 80 8.08 13.74 12.59
CA ASN A 80 9.03 14.23 13.61
C ASN A 80 9.25 13.32 14.82
N SER A 81 9.63 12.05 14.63
CA SER A 81 10.20 11.27 15.73
C SER A 81 11.46 10.53 15.30
N ASP A 82 12.55 10.72 16.04
CA ASP A 82 13.85 10.06 15.79
C ASP A 82 13.85 8.56 16.14
N ASP A 83 12.75 8.05 16.73
CA ASP A 83 12.59 6.63 17.04
C ASP A 83 12.14 5.84 15.80
N ASN A 84 13.12 5.35 15.06
CA ASN A 84 12.94 4.25 14.13
C ASN A 84 13.05 2.91 14.89
N SER A 85 12.09 2.02 14.66
CA SER A 85 12.22 0.62 15.06
C SER A 85 12.86 -0.18 13.91
N ALA A 86 13.24 -1.43 14.15
CA ALA A 86 13.83 -2.27 13.10
C ALA A 86 12.87 -2.49 11.91
N GLN A 87 11.56 -2.40 12.15
CA GLN A 87 10.51 -2.64 11.16
C GLN A 87 9.85 -1.35 10.68
N VAL A 88 9.88 -0.26 11.46
CA VAL A 88 9.24 1.01 11.10
C VAL A 88 10.29 2.09 10.83
N ILE A 89 10.34 2.54 9.58
CA ILE A 89 11.18 3.62 9.08
C ILE A 89 10.29 4.85 8.93
N LYS A 90 10.50 5.88 9.77
CA LYS A 90 9.73 7.11 9.73
C LYS A 90 10.38 8.12 8.79
N LEU A 91 9.57 8.74 7.94
CA LEU A 91 10.02 9.81 7.07
C LEU A 91 9.98 11.15 7.79
N SER A 92 10.98 11.99 7.52
CA SER A 92 11.04 13.34 8.07
C SER A 92 9.96 14.26 7.50
N ASN A 93 9.58 14.04 6.23
CA ASN A 93 8.58 14.81 5.53
C ASN A 93 7.73 13.90 4.61
N PRO A 94 6.38 13.96 4.67
CA PRO A 94 5.51 13.20 3.77
C PRO A 94 5.71 13.53 2.28
N SER A 95 6.20 14.73 1.95
CA SER A 95 6.46 15.13 0.57
C SER A 95 7.78 14.57 0.01
N ASP A 96 8.60 13.92 0.83
CA ASP A 96 9.91 13.38 0.43
C ASP A 96 9.77 12.04 -0.32
N MET A 97 9.30 12.09 -1.56
CA MET A 97 9.15 10.91 -2.43
C MET A 97 10.49 10.24 -2.76
N THR A 98 11.59 11.01 -2.77
CA THR A 98 12.94 10.44 -2.92
C THR A 98 13.30 9.61 -1.70
N GLY A 99 13.05 10.14 -0.49
CA GLY A 99 13.20 9.41 0.76
C GLY A 99 12.34 8.15 0.83
N VAL A 100 11.09 8.20 0.36
CA VAL A 100 10.24 7.02 0.20
C VAL A 100 10.94 5.95 -0.64
N GLN A 101 11.42 6.32 -1.83
CA GLN A 101 12.07 5.37 -2.73
C GLN A 101 13.33 4.76 -2.11
N ILE A 102 14.17 5.58 -1.46
CA ILE A 102 15.37 5.11 -0.76
C ILE A 102 15.00 4.13 0.37
N ALA A 103 13.94 4.44 1.13
CA ALA A 103 13.47 3.58 2.21
C ALA A 103 12.93 2.24 1.70
N ILE A 104 12.22 2.23 0.55
CA ILE A 104 11.79 1.01 -0.13
C ILE A 104 13.02 0.19 -0.51
N GLU A 105 13.97 0.78 -1.23
CA GLU A 105 15.21 0.09 -1.67
C GLU A 105 16.01 -0.50 -0.52
N LYS A 106 16.12 0.23 0.60
CA LYS A 106 16.78 -0.26 1.81
C LYS A 106 16.03 -1.44 2.42
N SER A 107 14.71 -1.37 2.47
CA SER A 107 13.86 -2.45 3.00
C SER A 107 13.95 -3.71 2.12
N GLU A 108 13.96 -3.54 0.80
CA GLU A 108 14.11 -4.64 -0.15
C GLU A 108 15.41 -5.41 0.03
N LYS A 109 16.53 -4.71 0.32
CA LYS A 109 17.83 -5.33 0.59
C LYS A 109 17.87 -6.11 1.90
N ASN A 110 17.08 -5.70 2.90
CA ASN A 110 17.09 -6.29 4.24
C ASN A 110 16.12 -7.45 4.40
N LEU A 111 15.06 -7.50 3.59
CA LEU A 111 14.06 -8.57 3.65
C LEU A 111 14.49 -9.75 2.75
N LEU A 112 14.03 -10.96 3.06
CA LEU A 112 14.21 -12.16 2.23
C LEU A 112 12.95 -12.52 1.42
N GLY A 113 13.09 -13.32 0.37
CA GLY A 113 11.96 -13.71 -0.49
C GLY A 113 11.50 -12.61 -1.45
N GLU A 114 10.34 -12.81 -2.06
CA GLU A 114 9.73 -11.85 -3.00
C GLU A 114 9.14 -10.65 -2.27
N LYS A 115 9.30 -9.46 -2.85
CA LYS A 115 8.89 -8.19 -2.25
C LYS A 115 7.57 -7.72 -2.82
N ILE A 116 6.62 -7.50 -1.91
CA ILE A 116 5.33 -6.91 -2.22
C ILE A 116 5.33 -5.50 -1.64
N VAL A 117 5.23 -4.49 -2.49
CA VAL A 117 5.09 -3.11 -2.03
C VAL A 117 3.61 -2.75 -2.00
N ILE A 118 3.12 -2.28 -0.86
CA ILE A 118 1.78 -1.71 -0.71
C ILE A 118 1.95 -0.21 -0.46
N PHE A 119 1.50 0.61 -1.38
CA PHE A 119 1.54 2.06 -1.29
C PHE A 119 0.17 2.60 -0.86
N ASP A 120 0.09 3.09 0.38
CA ASP A 120 -1.10 3.68 0.98
C ASP A 120 -0.85 5.12 1.42
N SER A 121 -1.68 6.09 1.08
CA SER A 121 -2.61 6.12 -0.05
C SER A 121 -2.40 7.42 -0.80
N ILE A 122 -2.67 7.34 -2.10
CA ILE A 122 -2.32 8.42 -3.03
C ILE A 122 -3.02 9.73 -2.67
N ASN A 123 -4.28 9.68 -2.25
CA ASN A 123 -5.04 10.88 -1.87
C ASN A 123 -4.37 11.68 -0.75
N VAL A 124 -3.64 11.03 0.17
CA VAL A 124 -2.94 11.74 1.24
C VAL A 124 -1.66 12.36 0.70
N LEU A 125 -0.91 11.67 -0.16
CA LEU A 125 0.28 12.24 -0.80
C LEU A 125 -0.05 13.51 -1.60
N THR A 126 -1.20 13.54 -2.29
CA THR A 126 -1.65 14.72 -3.04
C THR A 126 -2.02 15.93 -2.17
N VAL A 127 -2.11 15.78 -0.85
CA VAL A 127 -2.22 16.93 0.07
C VAL A 127 -0.90 17.68 0.20
N TYR A 128 0.23 16.97 0.02
CA TYR A 128 1.58 17.52 0.18
C TYR A 128 2.27 17.83 -1.14
N GLU A 129 1.88 17.13 -2.21
CA GLU A 129 2.50 17.23 -3.52
C GLU A 129 1.49 17.52 -4.63
N LYS A 130 1.96 18.19 -5.69
CA LYS A 130 1.13 18.46 -6.86
C LYS A 130 0.77 17.17 -7.59
N ARG A 131 -0.43 17.11 -8.14
CA ARG A 131 -0.94 15.97 -8.91
C ARG A 131 0.04 15.50 -10.00
N GLU A 132 0.60 16.43 -10.76
CA GLU A 132 1.56 16.14 -11.84
C GLU A 132 2.87 15.54 -11.30
N THR A 133 3.27 15.95 -10.10
CA THR A 133 4.47 15.44 -9.42
C THR A 133 4.23 14.00 -8.95
N VAL A 134 3.07 13.73 -8.33
CA VAL A 134 2.66 12.38 -7.92
C VAL A 134 2.53 11.45 -9.12
N ALA A 135 1.89 11.91 -10.20
CA ALA A 135 1.77 11.19 -11.46
C ALA A 135 3.15 10.75 -12.01
N LYS A 136 4.08 11.70 -12.15
CA LYS A 136 5.45 11.39 -12.62
C LYS A 136 6.19 10.42 -11.71
N PHE A 137 6.02 10.56 -10.39
CA PHE A 137 6.60 9.63 -9.42
C PHE A 137 6.10 8.21 -9.66
N PHE A 138 4.78 8.00 -9.73
CA PHE A 138 4.23 6.65 -9.95
C PHE A 138 4.58 6.08 -11.32
N HIS A 139 4.71 6.92 -12.35
CA HIS A 139 5.18 6.46 -13.65
C HIS A 139 6.61 5.90 -13.56
N MET A 140 7.54 6.65 -12.97
CA MET A 140 8.92 6.20 -12.77
C MET A 140 8.99 4.98 -11.86
N PHE A 141 8.23 4.98 -10.76
CA PHE A 141 8.22 3.91 -9.78
C PHE A 141 7.65 2.62 -10.36
N ASN A 142 6.55 2.69 -11.12
CA ASN A 142 5.98 1.54 -11.81
C ASN A 142 6.97 0.92 -12.81
N ASN A 143 7.62 1.75 -13.63
CA ASN A 143 8.63 1.26 -14.56
C ASN A 143 9.75 0.51 -13.84
N LYS A 144 10.19 1.00 -12.68
CA LYS A 144 11.18 0.32 -11.86
C LYS A 144 10.67 -1.03 -11.33
N ILE A 145 9.46 -1.05 -10.74
CA ILE A 145 8.84 -2.28 -10.23
C ILE A 145 8.75 -3.37 -11.31
N ARG A 146 8.36 -2.98 -12.54
CA ARG A 146 8.28 -3.89 -13.69
C ARG A 146 9.63 -4.42 -14.13
N LEU A 147 10.66 -3.56 -14.18
CA LEU A 147 12.02 -3.99 -14.54
C LEU A 147 12.62 -4.99 -13.54
N GLU A 148 12.11 -4.99 -12.31
CA GLU A 148 12.57 -5.84 -11.22
C GLU A 148 11.65 -7.05 -10.99
N ASP A 149 10.63 -7.27 -11.84
CA ASP A 149 9.62 -8.33 -11.69
C ASP A 149 8.97 -8.36 -10.29
N LYS A 150 8.67 -7.18 -9.74
CA LYS A 150 8.10 -7.01 -8.40
C LYS A 150 6.61 -6.75 -8.44
N THR A 151 5.98 -6.94 -7.28
CA THR A 151 4.55 -6.64 -7.09
C THR A 151 4.37 -5.27 -6.45
N LEU A 152 3.47 -4.45 -7.00
CA LEU A 152 3.06 -3.18 -6.41
C LEU A 152 1.53 -3.12 -6.30
N ILE A 153 1.04 -2.84 -5.10
CA ILE A 153 -0.35 -2.45 -4.87
C ILE A 153 -0.39 -0.97 -4.52
N ILE A 154 -1.07 -0.21 -5.36
CA ILE A 154 -1.37 1.18 -5.13
C ILE A 154 -2.79 1.25 -4.56
N THR A 155 -2.97 1.93 -3.42
CA THR A 155 -4.29 2.15 -2.85
C THR A 155 -4.68 3.62 -2.89
N ALA A 156 -5.97 3.87 -3.11
CA ALA A 156 -6.53 5.22 -3.11
C ALA A 156 -7.95 5.22 -2.58
N VAL A 157 -8.32 6.25 -1.83
CA VAL A 157 -9.71 6.50 -1.45
C VAL A 157 -10.42 7.16 -2.63
N LYS A 158 -11.31 6.44 -3.32
CA LYS A 158 -11.91 6.89 -4.58
C LYS A 158 -12.59 8.25 -4.47
N GLU A 159 -13.39 8.46 -3.42
CA GLU A 159 -14.16 9.70 -3.23
C GLU A 159 -13.28 10.89 -2.82
N SER A 160 -12.03 10.64 -2.42
CA SER A 160 -11.09 11.65 -1.94
C SER A 160 -9.87 11.79 -2.86
N THR A 161 -9.87 11.14 -4.03
CA THR A 161 -8.78 11.22 -5.00
C THR A 161 -9.30 11.93 -6.26
N ASP A 162 -8.47 12.80 -6.83
CA ASP A 162 -8.74 13.47 -8.11
C ASP A 162 -9.04 12.41 -9.20
N PRO A 163 -10.19 12.50 -9.91
CA PRO A 163 -10.55 11.53 -10.94
C PRO A 163 -9.54 11.41 -12.08
N ASP A 164 -8.93 12.51 -12.52
CA ASP A 164 -7.92 12.46 -13.58
C ASP A 164 -6.65 11.78 -13.09
N LEU A 165 -6.30 11.93 -11.80
CA LEU A 165 -5.18 11.18 -11.22
C LEU A 165 -5.50 9.68 -11.19
N ILE A 166 -6.73 9.30 -10.85
CA ILE A 166 -7.16 7.90 -10.94
C ILE A 166 -7.02 7.40 -12.38
N GLU A 167 -7.54 8.12 -13.37
CA GLU A 167 -7.44 7.73 -14.78
C GLU A 167 -5.97 7.61 -15.22
N TYR A 168 -5.12 8.55 -14.83
CA TYR A 168 -3.68 8.47 -15.07
C TYR A 168 -3.09 7.19 -14.47
N LEU A 169 -3.36 6.88 -13.19
CA LEU A 169 -2.82 5.67 -12.55
C LEU A 169 -3.33 4.38 -13.18
N LYS A 170 -4.57 4.36 -13.69
CA LYS A 170 -5.12 3.21 -14.42
C LYS A 170 -4.33 2.90 -15.69
N GLU A 171 -3.78 3.91 -16.38
CA GLU A 171 -2.96 3.69 -17.58
C GLU A 171 -1.66 2.92 -17.30
N PHE A 172 -1.17 2.97 -16.05
CA PHE A 172 0.08 2.33 -15.65
C PHE A 172 -0.12 1.02 -14.88
N ALA A 173 -1.30 0.85 -14.27
CA ALA A 173 -1.67 -0.38 -13.59
C ALA A 173 -2.03 -1.49 -14.59
N ASP A 174 -1.62 -2.71 -14.33
CA ASP A 174 -2.03 -3.90 -15.10
C ASP A 174 -3.52 -4.18 -14.90
N LYS A 175 -4.02 -3.95 -13.68
CA LYS A 175 -5.44 -4.08 -13.35
C LYS A 175 -5.85 -3.07 -12.28
N THR A 176 -7.06 -2.58 -12.43
CA THR A 176 -7.72 -1.75 -11.42
C THR A 176 -8.87 -2.53 -10.79
N PHE A 177 -8.89 -2.53 -9.47
CA PHE A 177 -9.96 -3.11 -8.67
C PHE A 177 -10.70 -1.98 -7.97
N ASP A 178 -12.00 -1.86 -8.23
CA ASP A 178 -12.84 -0.86 -7.59
C ASP A 178 -13.82 -1.50 -6.61
N TYR A 179 -13.52 -1.33 -5.33
CA TYR A 179 -14.33 -1.83 -4.23
C TYR A 179 -14.96 -0.70 -3.40
N SER A 180 -14.80 0.55 -3.83
CA SER A 180 -15.27 1.74 -3.11
C SER A 180 -16.78 1.70 -2.82
N SER A 181 -17.57 1.12 -3.74
CA SER A 181 -19.01 0.95 -3.63
C SER A 181 -19.45 -0.24 -2.77
N LEU A 182 -18.53 -1.13 -2.37
CA LEU A 182 -18.86 -2.26 -1.51
C LEU A 182 -19.10 -1.78 -0.08
N PHE A 183 -20.38 -1.60 0.26
CA PHE A 183 -20.79 -1.31 1.63
C PHE A 183 -20.48 -2.50 2.53
N ILE A 184 -19.81 -2.22 3.65
CA ILE A 184 -19.44 -3.20 4.67
C ILE A 184 -20.68 -4.00 5.18
N SER A 185 -21.88 -3.44 5.10
CA SER A 185 -23.14 -4.13 5.46
C SER A 185 -23.62 -5.17 4.44
N ALA A 186 -23.27 -5.06 3.16
CA ALA A 186 -23.75 -5.98 2.12
C ALA A 186 -23.15 -7.39 2.27
N ILE A 187 -21.99 -7.52 2.92
CA ILE A 187 -21.34 -8.82 3.19
C ILE A 187 -22.00 -9.53 4.38
N ALA A 188 -22.60 -8.80 5.32
CA ALA A 188 -23.37 -9.39 6.41
C ALA A 188 -24.70 -10.00 5.94
N MET A 189 -25.30 -9.45 4.87
CA MET A 189 -26.55 -9.95 4.29
C MET A 189 -26.37 -11.14 3.34
N ALA A 190 -25.14 -11.44 2.91
CA ALA A 190 -24.83 -12.58 2.04
C ALA A 190 -24.47 -13.87 2.82
N GLN A 191 -24.64 -13.86 4.15
CA GLN A 191 -24.38 -15.00 5.03
C GLN A 191 -25.60 -15.41 5.88
N GLU A 192 -26.81 -14.96 5.51
CA GLU A 192 -28.09 -15.52 6.00
C GLU A 192 -28.68 -16.52 4.99
#